data_AF-A0A840IQ54-F1
#
_entry.id   AF-A0A840IQ54-F1
#
_cell.length_a   1.000
_cell.length_b   1.000
_cell.length_c   1.000
_cell.angle_alpha   90.00
_cell.angle_beta   90.00
_cell.angle_gamma   90.00
#
_symmetry.space_group_name_H-M   'P 1'
#
loop_
_entity.id
_entity.type
_entity.pdbx_description
1 polymer ?
#
loop_
_entity_poly.entity_id
_entity_poly.type
_entity_poly.pdbx_seq_one_letter_code
_entity_poly.pdbx_strand_id
1 'polypeptide(L)'
;MNDVIWIHKSRARHAWYGLDERQRAEFAETWHAADRRGAGAGAELIGRYSVRGQSDFSTVEVWSFASVEDVFAFWENRVSAGYTRWFAFENLFGTR
;
A
#
# COMPACT_ATOMS: atom_id res chain seq x y z
N MET A 1 7.82 20.16 -0.33
CA MET A 1 6.49 20.10 0.29
C MET A 1 5.78 18.92 -0.33
N ASN A 2 5.07 18.10 0.44
CA ASN A 2 4.39 16.93 -0.11
C ASN A 2 3.01 17.34 -0.60
N ASP A 3 2.93 17.65 -1.90
CA ASP A 3 1.73 18.18 -2.53
C ASP A 3 0.91 17.09 -3.21
N VAL A 4 1.48 15.89 -3.39
CA VAL A 4 0.81 14.74 -3.99
C VAL A 4 0.28 13.81 -2.90
N ILE A 5 -0.99 13.43 -3.02
CA ILE A 5 -1.66 12.46 -2.15
C ILE A 5 -1.97 11.21 -2.94
N TRP A 6 -1.59 10.08 -2.37
CA TRP A 6 -1.96 8.76 -2.85
C TRP A 6 -2.88 8.08 -1.85
N ILE A 7 -4.07 7.70 -2.32
CA ILE A 7 -5.02 6.90 -1.54
C ILE A 7 -5.00 5.49 -2.13
N HIS A 8 -4.45 4.57 -1.36
CA HIS A 8 -4.38 3.16 -1.70
C HIS A 8 -5.47 2.39 -0.98
N LYS A 9 -6.46 1.90 -1.72
CA LYS A 9 -7.49 1.02 -1.18
C LYS A 9 -7.11 -0.42 -1.47
N SER A 10 -7.29 -1.33 -0.51
CA SER A 10 -6.98 -2.73 -0.73
C SER A 10 -7.89 -3.69 0.04
N ARG A 11 -7.97 -4.92 -0.50
CA ARG A 11 -8.61 -6.08 0.12
C ARG A 11 -7.79 -7.32 -0.22
N ALA A 12 -7.53 -8.15 0.78
CA ALA A 12 -6.87 -9.43 0.55
C ALA A 12 -7.69 -10.31 -0.41
N ARG A 13 -7.02 -10.93 -1.38
CA ARG A 13 -7.62 -11.94 -2.27
C ARG A 13 -7.82 -13.24 -1.50
N HIS A 14 -8.69 -14.11 -2.02
CA HIS A 14 -8.94 -15.42 -1.40
C HIS A 14 -7.65 -16.21 -1.11
N ALA A 15 -6.68 -16.20 -2.04
CA ALA A 15 -5.41 -16.90 -1.89
C ALA A 15 -4.59 -16.46 -0.65
N TRP A 16 -4.75 -15.22 -0.20
CA TRP A 16 -4.08 -14.72 1.01
C TRP A 16 -4.52 -15.47 2.27
N TYR A 17 -5.79 -15.86 2.36
CA TYR A 17 -6.33 -16.59 3.51
C TYR A 17 -5.95 -18.07 3.53
N GLY A 18 -5.36 -18.58 2.44
CA GLY A 18 -4.77 -19.92 2.41
C GLY A 18 -3.35 -19.96 3.00
N LEU A 19 -2.75 -18.81 3.32
CA LEU A 19 -1.42 -18.74 3.93
C LEU A 19 -1.49 -18.93 5.45
N ASP A 20 -0.49 -19.61 6.00
CA ASP A 20 -0.30 -19.67 7.44
C ASP A 20 0.16 -18.31 8.00
N GLU A 21 0.20 -18.18 9.33
CA GLU A 21 0.61 -16.93 9.98
C GLU A 21 2.05 -16.53 9.68
N ARG A 22 2.97 -17.50 9.61
CA ARG A 22 4.39 -17.26 9.32
C ARG A 22 4.55 -16.71 7.90
N GLN A 23 3.92 -17.33 6.91
CA GLN A 23 3.92 -16.88 5.53
C GLN A 23 3.35 -15.46 5.38
N ARG A 24 2.24 -15.18 6.07
CA ARG A 24 1.66 -13.83 6.07
C ARG A 24 2.61 -12.81 6.71
N ALA A 25 3.30 -13.17 7.79
CA ALA A 25 4.30 -12.31 8.43
C ALA A 25 5.51 -12.06 7.52
N GLU A 26 6.00 -13.06 6.79
CA GLU A 26 7.11 -12.92 5.83
C GLU A 26 6.78 -11.95 4.70
N PHE A 27 5.59 -12.07 4.10
CA PHE A 27 5.13 -11.12 3.09
C PHE A 27 4.89 -9.72 3.67
N ALA A 28 4.30 -9.62 4.87
CA ALA A 28 4.09 -8.34 5.54
C ALA A 28 5.42 -7.62 5.79
N GLU A 29 6.45 -8.33 6.24
CA GLU A 29 7.78 -7.74 6.44
C GLU A 29 8.41 -7.28 5.12
N THR A 30 8.21 -8.05 4.04
CA THR A 30 8.68 -7.66 2.70
C THR A 30 8.06 -6.32 2.26
N TRP A 31 6.77 -6.12 2.49
CA TRP A 31 6.10 -4.86 2.15
C TRP A 31 6.44 -3.74 3.13
N HIS A 32 6.60 -4.04 4.41
CA HIS A 32 7.10 -3.06 5.37
C HIS A 32 8.52 -2.57 5.02
N ALA A 33 9.38 -3.43 4.48
CA ALA A 33 10.67 -3.01 3.97
C ALA A 33 10.55 -2.05 2.79
N ALA A 34 9.61 -2.30 1.86
CA ALA A 34 9.32 -1.38 0.76
C ALA A 34 8.77 -0.03 1.28
N ASP A 35 7.88 -0.06 2.25
CA ASP A 35 7.33 1.13 2.90
C ASP A 35 8.42 1.96 3.58
N ARG A 36 9.32 1.32 4.34
CA ARG A 36 10.47 1.99 4.98
C ARG A 36 11.41 2.61 3.96
N ARG A 37 11.66 1.95 2.83
CA ARG A 37 12.48 2.50 1.73
C ARG A 37 11.84 3.78 1.17
N GLY A 38 10.53 3.74 0.92
CA GLY A 38 9.79 4.91 0.48
C GLY A 38 9.78 6.05 1.49
N ALA A 39 9.61 5.72 2.77
CA ALA A 39 9.70 6.71 3.85
C ALA A 39 11.08 7.37 3.92
N GLY A 40 12.16 6.59 3.75
CA GLY A 40 13.52 7.13 3.62
C GLY A 40 13.74 8.04 2.41
N ALA A 41 12.87 7.94 1.38
CA ALA A 41 12.88 8.80 0.19
C ALA A 41 11.91 9.99 0.30
N GLY A 42 11.25 10.19 1.45
CA GLY A 42 10.36 11.33 1.70
C GLY A 42 8.86 11.05 1.59
N ALA A 43 8.46 9.79 1.37
CA ALA A 43 7.06 9.38 1.47
C ALA A 43 6.59 9.45 2.94
N GLU A 44 5.40 9.98 3.17
CA GLU A 44 4.83 10.07 4.53
C GLU A 44 3.50 9.34 4.60
N LEU A 45 3.38 8.39 5.52
CA LEU A 45 2.11 7.75 5.83
C LEU A 45 1.27 8.70 6.69
N ILE A 46 0.18 9.21 6.11
CA ILE A 46 -0.79 10.05 6.83
C ILE A 46 -1.69 9.20 7.71
N GLY A 47 -2.05 8.00 7.27
CA GLY A 47 -2.82 7.07 8.10
C GLY A 47 -3.26 5.81 7.38
N ARG A 48 -3.65 4.80 8.19
CA ARG A 48 -4.23 3.54 7.74
C ARG A 48 -5.58 3.33 8.43
N TYR A 49 -6.60 3.03 7.64
CA TYR A 49 -7.99 2.95 8.07
C TYR A 49 -8.61 1.62 7.65
N SER A 50 -9.46 1.05 8.50
CA SER A 50 -10.29 -0.11 8.15
C SER A 50 -11.63 0.35 7.60
N VAL A 51 -12.06 -0.23 6.49
CA VAL A 51 -13.39 0.01 5.91
C VAL A 51 -14.35 -1.03 6.43
N ARG A 52 -15.50 -0.61 6.97
CA ARG A 52 -16.58 -1.49 7.44
C ARG A 52 -17.81 -1.31 6.56
N GLY A 53 -18.51 -2.41 6.28
CA GLY A 53 -19.80 -2.39 5.58
C GLY A 53 -19.74 -2.30 4.05
N GLN A 54 -18.56 -2.35 3.43
CA GLN A 54 -18.39 -2.41 1.98
C GLN A 54 -17.65 -3.70 1.59
N SER A 55 -18.01 -4.29 0.45
CA SER A 55 -17.38 -5.53 -0.05
C SER A 55 -16.06 -5.31 -0.76
N ASP A 56 -15.84 -4.15 -1.38
CA ASP A 56 -14.80 -3.98 -2.40
C ASP A 56 -13.41 -3.82 -1.80
N PHE A 57 -13.32 -3.09 -0.70
CA PHE A 57 -12.07 -2.79 0.01
C PHE A 57 -12.24 -2.99 1.51
N SER A 58 -11.19 -3.46 2.19
CA SER A 58 -11.15 -3.61 3.65
C SER A 58 -10.22 -2.61 4.33
N THR A 59 -9.26 -2.07 3.58
CA THR A 59 -8.19 -1.20 4.09
C THR A 59 -8.02 0.00 3.16
N VAL A 60 -7.77 1.16 3.75
CA VAL A 60 -7.34 2.37 3.04
C VAL A 60 -6.06 2.88 3.69
N GLU A 61 -5.05 3.15 2.88
CA GLU A 61 -3.84 3.86 3.28
C GLU A 61 -3.79 5.21 2.56
N VAL A 62 -3.41 6.25 3.28
CA VAL A 62 -3.23 7.59 2.73
C VAL A 62 -1.77 7.98 2.92
N TRP A 63 -1.11 8.30 1.82
CA TRP A 63 0.29 8.68 1.78
C TRP A 63 0.45 10.05 1.11
N SER A 64 1.47 10.80 1.52
CA SER A 64 1.88 12.03 0.86
C SER A 64 3.29 11.91 0.29
N PHE A 65 3.52 12.56 -0.86
CA PHE A 65 4.76 12.51 -1.63
C PHE A 65 5.08 13.88 -2.22
N ALA A 66 6.36 14.09 -2.56
CA ALA A 66 6.82 15.33 -3.19
C ALA A 66 6.40 15.41 -4.67
N SER A 67 6.34 14.27 -5.37
CA SER A 67 5.99 14.18 -6.78
C SER A 67 5.16 12.94 -7.09
N VAL A 68 4.55 12.90 -8.28
CA VAL A 68 3.80 11.73 -8.75
C VAL A 68 4.76 10.58 -9.09
N GLU A 69 5.94 10.90 -9.58
CA GLU A 69 7.04 9.99 -9.87
C GLU A 69 7.45 9.21 -8.61
N ASP A 70 7.52 9.87 -7.45
CA ASP A 70 7.82 9.21 -6.18
C ASP A 70 6.72 8.20 -5.78
N VAL A 71 5.45 8.52 -6.07
CA VAL A 71 4.35 7.57 -5.85
C VAL A 71 4.52 6.33 -6.73
N PHE A 72 4.84 6.52 -8.01
CA PHE A 72 5.06 5.41 -8.93
C PHE A 72 6.23 4.54 -8.51
N ALA A 73 7.37 5.14 -8.15
CA ALA A 73 8.52 4.40 -7.65
C ALA A 73 8.19 3.63 -6.36
N PHE A 74 7.45 4.25 -5.43
CA PHE A 74 6.98 3.59 -4.22
C PHE A 74 6.09 2.39 -4.55
N TRP A 75 5.11 2.58 -5.44
CA TRP A 75 4.19 1.53 -5.84
C TRP A 75 4.88 0.39 -6.59
N GLU A 76 5.80 0.69 -7.50
CA GLU A 76 6.58 -0.31 -8.24
C GLU A 76 7.40 -1.20 -7.31
N ASN A 77 7.95 -0.65 -6.22
CA ASN A 77 8.62 -1.46 -5.20
C ASN A 77 7.66 -2.48 -4.54
N ARG A 78 6.42 -2.07 -4.22
CA ARG A 78 5.40 -3.00 -3.67
C ARG A 78 4.99 -4.05 -4.69
N VAL A 79 4.79 -3.66 -5.96
CA VAL A 79 4.46 -4.60 -7.04
C VAL A 79 5.57 -5.63 -7.23
N SER A 80 6.82 -5.19 -7.23
CA SER A 80 8.01 -6.05 -7.34
C SER A 80 8.14 -7.01 -6.16
N ALA A 81 7.69 -6.59 -4.97
CA ALA A 81 7.55 -7.43 -3.78
C ALA A 81 6.31 -8.36 -3.82
N GLY A 82 5.66 -8.52 -4.96
CA GLY A 82 4.55 -9.45 -5.18
C GLY A 82 3.22 -9.03 -4.56
N TYR A 83 3.05 -7.77 -4.16
CA TYR A 83 1.83 -7.29 -3.49
C TYR A 83 0.54 -7.60 -4.28
N THR A 84 0.57 -7.43 -5.60
CA THR A 84 -0.59 -7.59 -6.49
C THR A 84 -1.11 -9.03 -6.57
N ARG A 85 -0.27 -10.02 -6.25
CA ARG A 85 -0.67 -11.43 -6.15
C ARG A 85 -1.65 -11.67 -5.01
N TRP A 86 -1.53 -10.91 -3.94
CA TRP A 86 -2.22 -11.17 -2.68
C TRP A 86 -3.37 -10.19 -2.41
N PHE A 87 -3.35 -9.01 -3.02
CA PHE A 87 -4.35 -7.97 -2.80
C PHE A 87 -5.05 -7.56 -4.10
N ALA A 88 -6.35 -7.34 -4.00
CA ALA A 88 -7.09 -6.48 -4.92
C ALA A 88 -6.95 -5.05 -4.40
N PHE A 89 -6.79 -4.09 -5.31
CA PHE A 89 -6.48 -2.71 -4.93
C PHE A 89 -7.05 -1.71 -5.92
N GLU A 90 -7.16 -0.47 -5.47
CA GLU A 90 -7.44 0.72 -6.28
C GLU A 90 -6.53 1.85 -5.80
N ASN A 91 -5.92 2.54 -6.77
CA ASN A 91 -5.02 3.66 -6.50
C ASN A 91 -5.69 4.95 -6.99
N LEU A 92 -5.84 5.91 -6.09
CA LEU A 92 -6.31 7.24 -6.41
C LEU A 92 -5.21 8.25 -6.11
N PHE A 93 -5.06 9.23 -7.00
CA PHE A 93 -4.06 10.28 -6.88
C PHE A 93 -4.76 11.63 -6.87
N GLY A 94 -4.24 12.56 -6.09
CA GLY A 94 -4.70 13.93 -6.06
C GLY A 94 -3.59 14.86 -5.62
N THR A 95 -3.82 16.15 -5.73
CA THR A 95 -2.94 17.18 -5.20
C THR A 95 -3.63 17.91 -4.04
N ARG A 96 -2.86 18.40 -3.08
CA ARG A 96 -3.35 19.31 -2.03
C ARG A 96 -3.40 20.75 -2.51
#